data_AF-A0A6D0IKM6-F1
#
_entry.id   AF-A0A6D0IKM6-F1
#
_cell.length_a   1.000
_cell.length_b   1.000
_cell.length_c   1.000
_cell.angle_alpha   90.00
_cell.angle_beta   90.00
_cell.angle_gamma   90.00
#
_symmetry.space_group_name_H-M   'P 1'
#
loop_
_entity.id
_entity.type
_entity.pdbx_description
1 polymer ?
#
loop_
_entity_poly.entity_id
_entity_poly.type
_entity_poly.pdbx_seq_one_letter_code
_entity_poly.pdbx_strand_id
1 'polypeptide(L)'
;AVGRHPVAGLLAAIAGVGCGFTANLLIVTTDVLLSGISTEAAAAFNPQMHVSVIDNWYFMASSVVVLTIVGGLITDKIIEPRLGQWQGNSDEKLQTLTESQRFGLRIAGVVSLLFIAAIALMVIPENGILRDPINHTVMPSPFIKGIVPLIILFFFVVSLAYGIATRTIRRQADLPHLMIEPMKEMAGFIVMVFPLAQFV
;
A
#
# COMPACT_ATOMS: atom_id res chain seq x y z
N ALA A 1 -14.89 5.02 -23.39
CA ALA A 1 -13.49 4.77 -23.86
C ALA A 1 -13.14 3.29 -24.14
N VAL A 2 -13.79 2.28 -23.52
CA VAL A 2 -13.46 0.84 -23.78
C VAL A 2 -14.61 0.07 -24.47
N GLY A 3 -15.70 0.74 -24.86
CA GLY A 3 -16.84 0.11 -25.53
C GLY A 3 -17.67 -0.85 -24.66
N ARG A 4 -17.33 -1.00 -23.37
CA ARG A 4 -18.03 -1.82 -22.36
C ARG A 4 -18.98 -0.98 -21.50
N HIS A 5 -19.93 -1.64 -20.85
CA HIS A 5 -20.93 -0.99 -19.99
C HIS A 5 -20.26 -0.29 -18.79
N PRO A 6 -20.39 1.04 -18.60
CA PRO A 6 -19.66 1.78 -17.56
C PRO A 6 -20.03 1.34 -16.15
N VAL A 7 -21.28 0.94 -15.92
CA VAL A 7 -21.72 0.35 -14.64
C VAL A 7 -20.98 -0.96 -14.33
N ALA A 8 -20.63 -1.78 -15.32
CA ALA A 8 -19.83 -2.97 -15.09
C ALA A 8 -18.43 -2.60 -14.57
N GLY A 9 -17.82 -1.57 -15.16
CA GLY A 9 -16.53 -1.02 -14.70
C GLY A 9 -16.61 -0.44 -13.29
N LEU A 10 -17.68 0.29 -12.96
CA LEU A 10 -17.91 0.82 -11.62
C LEU A 10 -18.07 -0.31 -10.59
N LEU A 11 -18.90 -1.31 -10.89
CA LEU A 11 -19.11 -2.47 -10.02
C LEU A 11 -17.82 -3.27 -9.83
N ALA A 12 -17.06 -3.47 -10.90
CA ALA A 12 -15.76 -4.12 -10.84
C ALA A 12 -14.76 -3.34 -9.99
N ALA A 13 -14.74 -2.01 -10.10
CA ALA A 13 -13.88 -1.16 -9.26
C ALA A 13 -14.29 -1.21 -7.79
N ILE A 14 -15.58 -1.11 -7.47
CA ILE A 14 -16.09 -1.20 -6.09
C ILE A 14 -15.79 -2.58 -5.49
N ALA A 15 -16.08 -3.65 -6.24
CA ALA A 15 -15.78 -5.01 -5.81
C ALA A 15 -14.27 -5.22 -5.65
N GLY A 16 -13.45 -4.67 -6.55
CA GLY A 16 -11.99 -4.71 -6.46
C GLY A 16 -11.46 -4.03 -5.21
N VAL A 17 -11.93 -2.82 -4.89
CA VAL A 17 -11.53 -2.09 -3.67
C VAL A 17 -11.99 -2.82 -2.41
N GLY A 18 -13.22 -3.36 -2.41
CA GLY A 18 -13.76 -4.09 -1.26
C GLY A 18 -13.06 -5.44 -1.02
N CYS A 19 -12.91 -6.25 -2.06
CA CYS A 19 -12.27 -7.58 -1.95
C CYS A 19 -10.75 -7.49 -1.79
N GLY A 20 -10.12 -6.45 -2.35
CA GLY A 20 -8.69 -6.20 -2.28
C GLY A 20 -8.23 -5.42 -1.04
N PHE A 21 -9.12 -5.12 -0.09
CA PHE A 21 -8.79 -4.28 1.06
C PHE A 21 -7.58 -4.79 1.85
N THR A 22 -7.46 -6.10 2.02
CA THR A 22 -6.32 -6.73 2.71
C THR A 22 -5.28 -7.27 1.73
N ALA A 23 -5.69 -7.77 0.57
CA ALA A 23 -4.78 -8.37 -0.42
C ALA A 23 -3.93 -7.30 -1.13
N ASN A 24 -2.63 -7.28 -0.82
CA ASN A 24 -1.69 -6.32 -1.36
C ASN A 24 -0.38 -7.00 -1.78
N LEU A 25 0.26 -6.45 -2.81
CA LEU A 25 1.62 -6.85 -3.24
C LEU A 25 2.70 -6.24 -2.34
N LEU A 26 2.40 -5.09 -1.75
CA LEU A 26 3.25 -4.41 -0.79
C LEU A 26 2.67 -4.57 0.60
N ILE A 27 3.54 -4.54 1.59
CA ILE A 27 3.14 -4.45 2.99
C ILE A 27 2.46 -3.10 3.21
N VAL A 28 1.28 -3.14 3.83
CA VAL A 28 0.46 -1.96 4.13
C VAL A 28 0.26 -1.78 5.62
N THR A 29 -0.34 -0.66 6.02
CA THR A 29 -0.63 -0.34 7.42
C THR A 29 -1.49 -1.40 8.12
N THR A 30 -2.39 -2.06 7.38
CA THR A 30 -3.22 -3.16 7.88
C THR A 30 -2.39 -4.35 8.35
N ASP A 31 -1.31 -4.69 7.65
CA ASP A 31 -0.44 -5.80 8.04
C ASP A 31 0.27 -5.51 9.36
N VAL A 32 0.74 -4.27 9.54
CA VAL A 32 1.40 -3.80 10.78
C VAL A 32 0.44 -3.86 11.96
N LEU A 33 -0.78 -3.39 11.75
CA LEU A 33 -1.83 -3.39 12.76
C LEU A 33 -2.19 -4.82 13.17
N LEU A 34 -2.44 -5.70 12.20
CA LEU A 34 -2.82 -7.09 12.46
C LEU A 34 -1.69 -7.88 13.13
N SER A 35 -0.43 -7.69 12.71
CA SER A 35 0.72 -8.32 13.36
C SER A 35 0.91 -7.83 14.80
N GLY A 36 0.67 -6.54 15.05
CA GLY A 36 0.73 -5.96 16.40
C GLY A 36 -0.32 -6.57 17.32
N ILE A 37 -1.60 -6.55 16.91
CA ILE A 37 -2.69 -7.14 17.69
C ILE A 37 -2.47 -8.65 17.90
N SER A 38 -1.99 -9.37 16.87
CA SER A 38 -1.73 -10.82 16.98
C SER A 38 -0.58 -11.12 17.93
N THR A 39 0.44 -10.25 17.97
CA THR A 39 1.56 -10.38 18.91
C THR A 39 1.11 -10.18 20.34
N GLU A 40 0.31 -9.14 20.62
CA GLU A 40 -0.25 -8.90 21.96
C GLU A 40 -1.15 -10.07 22.40
N ALA A 41 -2.01 -10.56 21.50
CA ALA A 41 -2.85 -11.73 21.78
C ALA A 41 -2.02 -13.01 22.03
N ALA A 42 -0.91 -13.19 21.30
CA ALA A 42 -0.02 -14.34 21.46
C ALA A 42 0.81 -14.25 22.75
N ALA A 43 1.18 -13.04 23.18
CA ALA A 43 1.94 -12.79 24.41
C ALA A 43 1.20 -13.27 25.66
N ALA A 44 -0.15 -13.28 25.64
CA ALA A 44 -0.98 -13.84 26.70
C ALA A 44 -0.72 -15.35 26.95
N PHE A 45 -0.27 -16.09 25.93
CA PHE A 45 0.04 -17.53 26.02
C PHE A 45 1.55 -17.81 26.05
N ASN A 46 2.33 -17.09 25.24
CA ASN A 46 3.78 -17.24 25.16
C ASN A 46 4.44 -15.86 24.94
N PRO A 47 5.12 -15.30 25.98
CA PRO A 47 5.76 -14.00 25.90
C PRO A 47 6.88 -13.88 24.87
N GLN A 48 7.41 -14.99 24.35
CA GLN A 48 8.46 -14.99 23.32
C GLN A 48 7.91 -15.09 21.90
N MET A 49 6.60 -15.30 21.73
CA MET A 49 5.98 -15.39 20.41
C MET A 49 5.79 -13.98 19.84
N HIS A 50 6.37 -13.74 18.66
CA HIS A 50 6.28 -12.47 17.94
C HIS A 50 5.77 -12.75 16.53
N VAL A 51 4.65 -12.14 16.16
CA VAL A 51 4.10 -12.22 14.80
C VAL A 51 4.72 -11.09 13.98
N SER A 52 5.46 -11.44 12.94
CA SER A 52 6.09 -10.47 12.05
C SER A 52 5.10 -9.92 11.03
N VAL A 53 5.31 -8.67 10.62
CA VAL A 53 4.52 -8.00 9.57
C VAL A 53 4.56 -8.76 8.24
N ILE A 54 5.68 -9.44 7.97
CA ILE A 54 5.90 -10.18 6.72
C ILE A 54 5.29 -11.58 6.72
N ASP A 55 4.80 -12.09 7.85
CA ASP A 55 4.31 -13.47 7.96
C ASP A 55 3.12 -13.72 7.01
N ASN A 56 2.27 -12.71 6.83
CA ASN A 56 1.14 -12.78 5.92
C ASN A 56 1.50 -12.45 4.46
N TRP A 57 2.67 -11.89 4.18
CA TRP A 57 2.95 -11.26 2.89
C TRP A 57 2.83 -12.23 1.70
N TYR A 58 3.37 -13.45 1.82
CA TYR A 58 3.24 -14.47 0.77
C TYR A 58 1.77 -14.83 0.48
N PHE A 59 0.96 -14.94 1.53
CA PHE A 59 -0.46 -15.24 1.39
C PHE A 59 -1.20 -14.07 0.73
N MET A 60 -0.96 -12.83 1.18
CA MET A 60 -1.60 -11.64 0.61
C MET A 60 -1.20 -11.43 -0.85
N ALA A 61 0.08 -11.56 -1.18
CA ALA A 61 0.59 -11.41 -2.54
C ALA A 61 0.00 -12.46 -3.50
N SER A 62 -0.12 -13.72 -3.05
CA SER A 62 -0.78 -14.76 -3.85
C SER A 62 -2.27 -14.50 -4.05
N SER A 63 -2.94 -13.95 -3.03
CA SER A 63 -4.36 -13.63 -3.05
C SER A 63 -4.68 -12.50 -4.03
N VAL A 64 -3.77 -11.53 -4.24
CA VAL A 64 -3.94 -10.51 -5.30
C VAL A 64 -4.15 -11.15 -6.66
N VAL A 65 -3.33 -12.15 -7.01
CA VAL A 65 -3.42 -12.84 -8.31
C VAL A 65 -4.75 -13.58 -8.43
N VAL A 66 -5.11 -14.35 -7.40
CA VAL A 66 -6.36 -15.12 -7.37
C VAL A 66 -7.58 -14.20 -7.47
N LEU A 67 -7.63 -13.16 -6.65
CA LEU A 67 -8.75 -12.20 -6.62
C LEU A 67 -8.84 -11.39 -7.92
N THR A 68 -7.72 -11.06 -8.55
CA THR A 68 -7.73 -10.37 -9.85
C THR A 68 -8.35 -11.26 -10.93
N ILE A 69 -7.94 -12.53 -10.98
CA ILE A 69 -8.48 -13.49 -11.96
C ILE A 69 -9.96 -13.76 -11.70
N VAL A 70 -10.32 -14.08 -10.46
CA VAL A 70 -11.71 -14.40 -10.09
C VAL A 70 -12.62 -13.18 -10.25
N GLY A 71 -12.18 -12.00 -9.80
CA GLY A 71 -12.93 -10.75 -9.94
C GLY A 71 -13.12 -10.34 -11.40
N GLY A 72 -12.09 -10.50 -12.23
CA GLY A 72 -12.17 -10.30 -13.67
C GLY A 72 -13.16 -11.26 -14.33
N LEU A 73 -13.07 -12.56 -14.01
CA LEU A 73 -13.97 -13.58 -14.55
C LEU A 73 -15.44 -13.36 -14.13
N ILE A 74 -15.69 -12.99 -12.88
CA ILE A 74 -17.04 -12.68 -12.41
C ILE A 74 -17.59 -11.45 -13.14
N THR A 75 -16.76 -10.40 -13.28
CA THR A 75 -17.16 -9.18 -13.99
C THR A 75 -17.53 -9.48 -15.43
N ASP A 76 -16.63 -10.15 -16.16
CA ASP A 76 -16.78 -10.37 -17.60
C ASP A 76 -17.84 -11.43 -17.93
N LYS A 77 -17.98 -12.47 -17.10
CA LYS A 77 -18.84 -13.62 -17.41
C LYS A 77 -20.21 -13.57 -16.73
N ILE A 78 -20.35 -12.83 -15.63
CA ILE A 78 -21.60 -12.77 -14.86
C ILE A 78 -22.20 -11.37 -14.87
N ILE A 79 -21.41 -10.34 -14.57
CA ILE A 79 -21.94 -8.98 -14.40
C ILE A 79 -22.23 -8.32 -15.76
N GLU A 80 -21.25 -8.31 -16.67
CA GLU A 80 -21.39 -7.65 -17.96
C GLU A 80 -22.50 -8.25 -18.84
N PRO A 81 -22.68 -9.58 -18.95
CA PRO A 81 -23.77 -10.15 -19.74
C PRO A 81 -25.16 -9.84 -19.18
N ARG A 82 -25.28 -9.65 -17.86
CA ARG A 82 -26.56 -9.29 -17.21
C ARG A 82 -26.96 -7.84 -17.43
N LEU A 83 -26.01 -6.96 -17.79
CA LEU A 83 -26.27 -5.54 -18.04
C LEU A 83 -26.73 -5.27 -19.49
N GLY A 84 -26.55 -6.22 -20.41
CA GLY A 84 -26.94 -6.08 -21.81
C GLY A 84 -25.99 -5.22 -22.66
N GLN A 85 -26.32 -5.01 -23.94
CA GLN A 85 -25.48 -4.22 -24.84
C GLN A 85 -25.58 -2.72 -24.56
N TRP A 86 -24.43 -2.09 -24.34
CA TRP A 86 -24.32 -0.67 -24.06
C TRP A 86 -24.55 0.15 -25.33
N GLN A 87 -25.61 0.97 -25.35
CA GLN A 87 -26.01 1.83 -26.48
C GLN A 87 -25.68 3.32 -26.26
N GLY A 88 -24.99 3.66 -25.15
CA GLY A 88 -24.72 5.06 -24.77
C GLY A 88 -23.46 5.64 -25.40
N ASN A 89 -23.56 6.83 -25.97
CA ASN A 89 -22.39 7.64 -26.31
C ASN A 89 -21.84 8.25 -25.02
N SER A 90 -20.67 7.80 -24.56
CA SER A 90 -20.05 8.33 -23.32
C SER A 90 -19.13 9.50 -23.70
N ASP A 91 -19.60 10.73 -23.47
CA ASP A 91 -18.81 11.96 -23.61
C ASP A 91 -17.81 12.18 -22.46
N GLU A 92 -17.79 11.29 -21.45
CA GLU A 92 -16.73 11.26 -20.44
C GLU A 92 -15.42 10.76 -21.06
N LYS A 93 -14.65 11.72 -21.57
CA LYS A 93 -13.24 11.51 -21.87
C LYS A 93 -12.51 11.25 -20.55
N LEU A 94 -11.80 10.13 -20.46
CA LEU A 94 -10.83 9.88 -19.41
C LEU A 94 -9.97 11.14 -19.25
N GLN A 95 -9.93 11.70 -18.04
CA GLN A 95 -9.09 12.86 -17.77
C GLN A 95 -7.64 12.46 -18.07
N THR A 96 -7.10 13.00 -19.16
CA THR A 96 -5.72 12.75 -19.54
C THR A 96 -4.82 13.47 -18.56
N LEU A 97 -3.79 12.77 -18.08
CA LEU A 97 -2.78 13.37 -17.21
C LEU A 97 -2.24 14.66 -17.82
N THR A 98 -2.24 15.73 -17.03
CA THR A 98 -1.59 16.99 -17.40
C THR A 98 -0.08 16.78 -17.55
N GLU A 99 0.60 17.64 -18.31
CA GLU A 99 2.05 17.54 -18.49
C GLU A 99 2.81 17.62 -17.15
N SER A 100 2.31 18.44 -16.22
CA SER A 100 2.85 18.55 -14.85
C SER A 100 2.72 17.22 -14.08
N GLN A 101 1.55 16.58 -14.10
CA GLN A 101 1.34 15.28 -13.44
C GLN A 101 2.19 14.17 -14.07
N ARG A 102 2.32 14.16 -15.40
CA ARG A 102 3.18 13.20 -16.11
C ARG A 102 4.65 13.38 -15.74
N PHE A 103 5.11 14.63 -15.63
CA PHE A 103 6.46 14.95 -15.17
C PHE A 103 6.67 14.54 -13.71
N GLY A 104 5.71 14.86 -12.83
CA GLY A 104 5.73 14.44 -11.43
C GLY A 104 5.81 12.93 -11.28
N LEU A 105 5.03 12.17 -12.05
CA LEU A 105 5.02 10.71 -12.01
C LEU A 105 6.37 10.11 -12.46
N ARG A 106 7.02 10.71 -13.46
CA ARG A 106 8.38 10.29 -13.88
C ARG A 106 9.40 10.53 -12.78
N ILE A 107 9.38 11.69 -12.13
CA ILE A 107 10.28 11.99 -11.02
C ILE A 107 10.02 11.04 -9.84
N ALA A 108 8.76 10.82 -9.48
CA ALA A 108 8.38 9.88 -8.43
C ALA A 108 8.88 8.46 -8.73
N GLY A 109 8.77 8.01 -9.98
CA GLY A 109 9.30 6.74 -10.45
C GLY A 109 10.83 6.65 -10.33
N VAL A 110 11.56 7.68 -10.76
CA VAL A 110 13.03 7.74 -10.64
C VAL A 110 13.46 7.73 -9.18
N VAL A 111 12.82 8.54 -8.33
CA VAL A 111 13.13 8.61 -6.89
C VAL A 111 12.82 7.29 -6.19
N SER A 112 11.70 6.65 -6.54
CA SER A 112 11.35 5.31 -6.06
C SER A 112 12.43 4.29 -6.40
N LEU A 113 12.89 4.26 -7.66
CA LEU A 113 13.95 3.36 -8.10
C LEU A 113 15.29 3.65 -7.39
N LEU A 114 15.64 4.93 -7.21
CA LEU A 114 16.85 5.32 -6.48
C LEU A 114 16.79 4.90 -5.01
N PHE A 115 15.62 5.05 -4.37
CA PHE A 115 15.43 4.60 -2.99
C PHE A 115 15.57 3.09 -2.88
N ILE A 116 14.91 2.33 -3.78
CA ILE A 116 15.01 0.87 -3.82
C ILE A 116 16.46 0.46 -4.07
N ALA A 117 17.18 1.11 -4.98
CA ALA A 117 18.59 0.84 -5.25
C ALA A 117 19.48 1.14 -4.03
N ALA A 118 19.23 2.24 -3.32
CA ALA A 118 19.96 2.58 -2.10
C ALA A 118 19.75 1.53 -0.99
N ILE A 119 18.50 1.10 -0.78
CA ILE A 119 18.18 0.03 0.19
C ILE A 119 18.79 -1.31 -0.27
N ALA A 120 18.72 -1.63 -1.56
CA ALA A 120 19.33 -2.82 -2.13
C ALA A 120 20.85 -2.82 -1.90
N LEU A 121 21.53 -1.68 -2.06
CA LEU A 121 22.96 -1.54 -1.72
C LEU A 121 23.25 -1.66 -0.23
N MET A 122 22.28 -1.38 0.66
CA MET A 122 22.43 -1.58 2.10
C MET A 122 22.11 -3.01 2.55
N VAL A 123 21.44 -3.81 1.72
CA VAL A 123 20.95 -5.16 2.07
C VAL A 123 21.66 -6.27 1.30
N ILE A 124 22.07 -6.06 0.05
CA ILE A 124 22.65 -7.10 -0.84
C ILE A 124 24.12 -7.39 -0.54
N PRO A 125 25.00 -6.40 -0.29
CA PRO A 125 26.40 -6.66 0.02
C PRO A 125 26.53 -7.44 1.34
N GLU A 126 27.56 -8.29 1.44
CA GLU A 126 27.87 -9.02 2.68
C GLU A 126 28.08 -8.05 3.86
N ASN A 127 28.64 -6.86 3.59
CA ASN A 127 28.80 -5.76 4.56
C ASN A 127 27.58 -4.83 4.70
N GLY A 128 26.40 -5.27 4.29
CA GLY A 128 25.18 -4.47 4.36
C GLY A 128 24.80 -4.12 5.81
N ILE A 129 24.69 -2.82 6.12
CA ILE A 129 24.36 -2.31 7.47
C ILE A 129 23.00 -2.84 7.97
N LEU A 130 22.11 -3.23 7.06
CA LEU A 130 20.76 -3.71 7.38
C LEU A 130 20.66 -5.25 7.47
N ARG A 131 21.76 -6.00 7.27
CA ARG A 131 21.83 -7.45 7.48
C ARG A 131 22.06 -7.82 8.95
N ASP A 132 21.83 -9.08 9.30
CA ASP A 132 22.22 -9.60 10.61
C ASP A 132 23.73 -9.32 10.85
N PRO A 133 24.11 -8.55 11.89
CA PRO A 133 25.51 -8.20 12.17
C PRO A 133 26.41 -9.40 12.48
N ILE A 134 25.82 -10.57 12.79
CA ILE A 134 26.53 -11.76 13.27
C ILE A 134 26.54 -12.84 12.20
N ASN A 135 25.39 -13.11 11.58
CA ASN A 135 25.24 -14.24 10.64
C ASN A 135 25.21 -13.82 9.17
N HIS A 136 25.19 -12.51 8.86
CA HIS A 136 24.98 -11.95 7.52
C HIS A 136 23.71 -12.48 6.81
N THR A 137 22.79 -13.10 7.56
CA THR A 137 21.55 -13.65 7.05
C THR A 137 20.53 -12.54 6.82
N VAL A 138 19.71 -12.69 5.78
CA VAL A 138 18.59 -11.78 5.48
C VAL A 138 17.43 -11.98 6.46
N MET A 139 17.36 -13.15 7.12
CA MET A 139 16.43 -13.46 8.20
C MET A 139 17.17 -14.18 9.33
N PRO A 140 17.13 -13.69 10.58
CA PRO A 140 16.49 -12.48 11.09
C PRO A 140 17.41 -11.25 10.96
N SER A 141 17.02 -10.22 10.20
CA SER A 141 17.84 -9.00 10.00
C SER A 141 17.15 -7.72 10.50
N PRO A 142 17.93 -6.66 10.82
CA PRO A 142 17.41 -5.31 11.08
C PRO A 142 16.49 -4.80 9.97
N PHE A 143 16.72 -5.20 8.71
CA PHE A 143 15.84 -4.88 7.59
C PHE A 143 14.40 -5.37 7.79
N ILE A 144 14.21 -6.63 8.19
CA ILE A 144 12.88 -7.23 8.38
C ILE A 144 12.17 -6.62 9.59
N LYS A 145 12.90 -6.43 10.70
CA LYS A 145 12.35 -5.79 11.91
C LYS A 145 12.00 -4.32 11.68
N GLY A 146 12.79 -3.62 10.87
CA GLY A 146 12.62 -2.21 10.52
C GLY A 146 11.81 -1.97 9.24
N ILE A 147 11.08 -2.96 8.73
CA ILE A 147 10.41 -2.83 7.43
C ILE A 147 9.33 -1.74 7.42
N VAL A 148 8.65 -1.55 8.56
CA VAL A 148 7.60 -0.52 8.74
C VAL A 148 8.16 0.90 8.57
N PRO A 149 9.17 1.36 9.34
CA PRO A 149 9.74 2.68 9.14
C PRO A 149 10.40 2.85 7.76
N LEU A 150 10.95 1.78 7.16
CA LEU A 150 11.47 1.82 5.80
C LEU A 150 10.38 2.11 4.75
N ILE A 151 9.21 1.47 4.88
CA ILE A 151 8.06 1.71 4.00
C ILE A 151 7.53 3.13 4.19
N ILE A 152 7.40 3.61 5.43
CA ILE A 152 7.00 5.00 5.72
C ILE A 152 7.98 5.98 5.04
N LEU A 153 9.28 5.76 5.20
CA LEU A 153 10.30 6.60 4.59
C LEU A 153 10.25 6.55 3.05
N PHE A 154 10.05 5.36 2.47
CA PHE A 154 9.88 5.18 1.03
C PHE A 154 8.70 6.01 0.50
N PHE A 155 7.50 5.83 1.08
CA PHE A 155 6.32 6.56 0.65
C PHE A 155 6.45 8.07 0.91
N PHE A 156 7.09 8.48 2.01
CA PHE A 156 7.35 9.88 2.30
C PHE A 156 8.25 10.52 1.23
N VAL A 157 9.39 9.90 0.90
CA VAL A 157 10.34 10.41 -0.09
C VAL A 157 9.72 10.46 -1.49
N VAL A 158 9.00 9.41 -1.89
CA VAL A 158 8.33 9.35 -3.20
C VAL A 158 7.20 10.39 -3.31
N SER A 159 6.37 10.51 -2.28
CA SER A 159 5.26 11.48 -2.25
C SER A 159 5.77 12.92 -2.21
N LEU A 160 6.84 13.18 -1.46
CA LEU A 160 7.47 14.49 -1.40
C LEU A 160 8.05 14.87 -2.78
N ALA A 161 8.75 13.95 -3.44
CA ALA A 161 9.29 14.17 -4.78
C ALA A 161 8.18 14.46 -5.80
N TYR A 162 7.07 13.71 -5.77
CA TYR A 162 5.91 13.98 -6.61
C TYR A 162 5.28 15.36 -6.31
N GLY A 163 5.11 15.69 -5.03
CA GLY A 163 4.49 16.95 -4.60
C GLY A 163 5.30 18.19 -4.97
N ILE A 164 6.63 18.11 -4.86
CA ILE A 164 7.54 19.16 -5.32
C ILE A 164 7.49 19.27 -6.86
N ALA A 165 7.55 18.14 -7.58
CA ALA A 165 7.57 18.12 -9.04
C ALA A 165 6.27 18.65 -9.67
N THR A 166 5.12 18.37 -9.06
CA THR A 166 3.81 18.88 -9.50
C THR A 166 3.50 20.29 -9.00
N ARG A 167 4.40 20.88 -8.19
CA ARG A 167 4.23 22.18 -7.52
C ARG A 167 3.02 22.27 -6.59
N THR A 168 2.57 21.14 -6.04
CA THR A 168 1.59 21.10 -4.95
C THR A 168 2.24 21.50 -3.64
N ILE A 169 3.50 21.10 -3.42
CA ILE A 169 4.35 21.54 -2.31
C ILE A 169 5.29 22.62 -2.84
N ARG A 170 5.04 23.88 -2.48
CA ARG A 170 5.85 25.03 -2.95
C ARG A 170 6.77 25.57 -1.86
N ARG A 171 6.33 25.46 -0.61
CA ARG A 171 7.08 25.92 0.57
C ARG A 171 7.16 24.79 1.58
N GLN A 172 8.23 24.80 2.38
CA GLN A 172 8.40 23.88 3.50
C GLN A 172 7.22 23.98 4.50
N ALA A 173 6.59 25.15 4.60
CA ALA A 173 5.42 25.40 5.44
C ALA A 173 4.14 24.68 4.96
N ASP A 174 4.09 24.19 3.71
CA ASP A 174 2.92 23.47 3.20
C ASP A 174 2.90 22.02 3.71
N LEU A 175 4.08 21.47 4.04
CA LEU A 175 4.24 20.06 4.42
C LEU A 175 3.51 19.69 5.73
N PRO A 176 3.61 20.46 6.84
CA PRO A 176 2.89 20.12 8.07
C PRO A 176 1.37 20.04 7.87
N HIS A 177 0.79 20.93 7.07
CA HIS A 177 -0.65 20.92 6.80
C HIS A 177 -1.06 19.61 6.10
N LEU A 178 -0.31 19.18 5.09
CA LEU A 178 -0.55 17.94 4.36
C LEU A 178 -0.37 16.69 5.23
N MET A 179 0.45 16.77 6.28
CA MET A 179 0.63 15.66 7.23
C MET A 179 -0.47 15.61 8.30
N ILE A 180 -1.10 16.74 8.64
CA ILE A 180 -2.16 16.82 9.65
C ILE A 180 -3.47 16.20 9.15
N GLU A 181 -3.78 16.35 7.86
CA GLU A 181 -5.06 15.91 7.30
C GLU A 181 -5.30 14.39 7.43
N PRO A 182 -4.37 13.50 7.07
CA PRO A 182 -4.51 12.06 7.32
C PRO A 182 -4.61 11.71 8.82
N MET A 183 -3.94 12.46 9.70
CA MET A 183 -4.01 12.24 11.14
C MET A 183 -5.39 12.55 11.72
N LYS A 184 -6.11 13.53 11.15
CA LYS A 184 -7.49 13.83 11.53
C LYS A 184 -8.43 12.68 11.16
N GLU A 185 -8.25 12.08 9.98
CA GLU A 185 -9.04 10.92 9.56
C GLU A 185 -8.83 9.71 10.48
N MET A 186 -7.62 9.56 11.04
CA MET A 186 -7.30 8.50 12.00
C MET A 186 -7.77 8.77 13.44
N ALA A 187 -8.24 9.98 13.76
CA ALA A 187 -8.62 10.33 15.12
C ALA A 187 -9.71 9.40 15.70
N GLY A 188 -10.72 9.05 14.90
CA GLY A 188 -11.77 8.12 15.31
C GLY A 188 -11.24 6.72 15.60
N PHE A 189 -10.30 6.24 14.78
CA PHE A 189 -9.65 4.94 14.99
C PHE A 189 -8.82 4.93 16.29
N ILE A 190 -8.04 6.00 16.55
CA ILE A 190 -7.24 6.14 17.78
C ILE A 190 -8.13 6.09 19.03
N VAL A 191 -9.26 6.80 19.01
CA VAL A 191 -10.23 6.79 20.12
C VAL A 191 -10.79 5.39 20.38
N MET A 192 -11.02 4.58 19.35
CA MET A 192 -11.50 3.20 19.52
C MET A 192 -10.41 2.24 20.01
N VAL A 193 -9.17 2.38 19.54
CA VAL A 193 -8.06 1.49 19.94
C VAL A 193 -7.62 1.74 21.38
N PHE A 194 -7.73 2.98 21.87
CA PHE A 194 -7.25 3.32 23.22
C PHE A 194 -7.89 2.46 24.34
N PRO A 195 -9.22 2.31 24.45
CA PRO A 195 -9.81 1.39 25.42
C PRO A 195 -9.42 -0.07 25.18
N LEU A 196 -9.36 -0.53 23.93
CA LEU A 196 -9.01 -1.91 23.59
C LEU A 196 -7.60 -2.28 24.10
N ALA A 197 -6.65 -1.36 23.96
CA ALA A 197 -5.29 -1.52 24.46
C ALA A 197 -5.16 -1.48 26.00
N GLN A 198 -6.21 -1.07 26.73
CA GLN A 198 -6.25 -1.17 28.20
C GLN A 198 -6.91 -2.48 28.69
N PHE A 199 -7.64 -3.18 27.81
CA PHE A 199 -8.29 -4.46 28.12
C PHE A 199 -7.39 -5.67 27.86
N VAL A 200 -6.41 -5.53 26.95
CA VAL A 200 -5.41 -6.54 26.61
C VAL A 200 -4.18 -6.36 27.47
#